data_AF-A0A925Q5T7-F1
#
_entry.id   AF-A0A925Q5T7-F1
#
_cell.length_a   1.000
_cell.length_b   1.000
_cell.length_c   1.000
_cell.angle_alpha   90.00
_cell.angle_beta   90.00
_cell.angle_gamma   90.00
#
_symmetry.space_group_name_H-M   'P 1'
#
loop_
_entity.id
_entity.type
_entity.pdbx_description
1 polymer ?
#
loop_
_entity_poly.entity_id
_entity_poly.type
_entity_poly.pdbx_seq_one_letter_code
_entity_poly.pdbx_strand_id
1 'polypeptide(L)'
;MVKQRSALLRACLLVSLPLTALAQAPVIVEAETGTLGSSLSIAALGDVTYITGLNGTTNPTADRVASYQVTFPSAGDYDLYVRVYVGPAGGNDDSFYIPNGFGSLAWTGLYNTSQGGHSAPGSTVTVIGAAGQNVWKWIRLTNHPGTTGGIGPNAWVVPAGSLTQTFNWGSREDGLFFDKLAFGPAGTCYTVAQLDGAPGTTTCPPPPPPPPAAYTYPGPPIATGQAKFLGSAWSSGNASINFANYFNKLSPENAGKWGSAEPQRDVFNWNDLDTAYALAKNNGWPFHFHVLVWGNQQPNWIDELPVEEQLAEIHEWFAAVAARYPDIDILEVANEPLHDPPCTRENGGGGYCDALGGTGPRDSATEWTWVLNSFRLARQYFPRAKLMLNDYSIENETPQTTRYINLIKMLKSERLIDIVGLQGHAFSQSEAPPMTTYRSNLDRIAALGFPIQVTELDVDGTDDAVQLAGMRKIFPIYWDHPGVTGVTLWGYKQNSHWRNAQGAWLVWSQAGSEGAQRPAMNYIIKYVQNVLPQVSLHQQFRLGGTANGDAVGTVLGTDTDAGDVLSGWQIYTGAGSTSTASLFSIDPVTGVLSVADAAALAADPSASFKIHVSVSDGYHRSAPQRVTIVR
;
A
#
# COMPACT_ATOMS: atom_id res chain seq x y z
N MET A 1 25.66 39.04 71.48
CA MET A 1 26.85 38.23 71.79
C MET A 1 26.40 36.90 72.40
N VAL A 2 26.85 35.79 71.79
CA VAL A 2 27.20 34.50 72.46
C VAL A 2 26.09 33.47 72.80
N LYS A 3 26.17 32.34 72.07
CA LYS A 3 25.99 30.89 72.40
C LYS A 3 24.58 30.33 72.66
N GLN A 4 24.07 29.48 71.75
CA GLN A 4 24.15 27.99 71.73
C GLN A 4 23.31 27.28 72.81
N ARG A 5 22.27 26.53 72.40
CA ARG A 5 22.25 25.04 72.45
C ARG A 5 20.96 24.44 71.87
N SER A 6 21.17 23.34 71.18
CA SER A 6 20.28 22.52 70.35
C SER A 6 19.40 21.57 71.15
N ALA A 7 18.23 21.18 70.63
CA ALA A 7 17.69 19.82 70.75
C ALA A 7 16.60 19.52 69.69
N LEU A 8 16.99 18.69 68.73
CA LEU A 8 16.23 17.70 67.94
C LEU A 8 14.71 17.86 67.74
N LEU A 9 14.31 18.04 66.46
CA LEU A 9 13.14 17.36 65.91
C LEU A 9 13.53 16.71 64.57
N ARG A 10 13.29 15.40 64.46
CA ARG A 10 13.47 14.61 63.23
C ARG A 10 12.50 15.12 62.16
N ALA A 11 13.02 15.67 61.06
CA ALA A 11 12.26 15.85 59.84
C ALA A 11 12.43 14.59 58.97
N CYS A 12 11.38 13.77 58.89
CA CYS A 12 11.26 12.78 57.82
C CYS A 12 11.07 13.55 56.50
N LEU A 13 12.05 13.42 55.61
CA LEU A 13 11.98 13.89 54.24
C LEU A 13 11.03 12.94 53.47
N LEU A 14 9.73 13.25 53.44
CA LEU A 14 8.80 12.65 52.49
C LEU A 14 9.09 13.25 51.12
N VAL A 15 9.91 12.56 50.34
CA VAL A 15 10.02 12.78 48.91
C VAL A 15 8.67 12.38 48.30
N SER A 16 7.83 13.36 47.96
CA SER A 16 6.66 13.12 47.13
C SER A 16 7.12 12.82 45.71
N LEU A 17 7.42 11.56 45.44
CA LEU A 17 7.39 11.03 44.07
C LEU A 17 5.99 11.33 43.51
N PRO A 18 5.88 11.90 42.29
CA PRO A 18 4.58 11.99 41.65
C PRO A 18 4.07 10.56 41.49
N LEU A 19 2.90 10.26 42.06
CA LEU A 19 2.17 9.05 41.69
C LEU A 19 1.89 9.17 40.19
N THR A 20 2.72 8.55 39.36
CA THR A 20 2.27 8.15 38.02
C THR A 20 1.05 7.29 38.24
N ALA A 21 -0.14 7.83 37.95
CA ALA A 21 -1.37 7.06 37.95
C ALA A 21 -1.14 5.85 37.05
N LEU A 22 -1.06 4.66 37.65
CA LEU A 22 -0.92 3.42 36.91
C LEU A 22 -2.18 3.28 36.04
N ALA A 23 -2.01 3.18 34.73
CA ALA A 23 -3.13 2.96 33.82
C ALA A 23 -3.85 1.66 34.19
N GLN A 24 -5.18 1.68 34.12
CA GLN A 24 -6.02 0.60 34.61
C GLN A 24 -6.49 -0.30 33.46
N ALA A 25 -6.65 -1.61 33.72
CA ALA A 25 -7.32 -2.50 32.79
C ALA A 25 -8.81 -2.14 32.67
N PRO A 26 -9.44 -2.34 31.50
CA PRO A 26 -10.86 -2.05 31.35
C PRO A 26 -11.71 -3.10 32.11
N VAL A 27 -12.90 -2.70 32.54
CA VAL A 27 -13.92 -3.63 33.06
C VAL A 27 -14.60 -4.30 31.86
N ILE A 28 -14.38 -5.60 31.68
CA ILE A 28 -14.90 -6.37 30.55
C ILE A 28 -16.18 -7.10 30.94
N VAL A 29 -17.14 -7.11 30.03
CA VAL A 29 -18.39 -7.87 30.13
C VAL A 29 -18.61 -8.59 28.81
N GLU A 30 -18.61 -9.93 28.85
CA GLU A 30 -18.95 -10.77 27.70
C GLU A 30 -20.46 -10.68 27.44
N ALA A 31 -20.87 -10.54 26.18
CA ALA A 31 -22.24 -10.15 25.82
C ALA A 31 -23.28 -11.19 26.19
N GLU A 32 -22.93 -12.47 26.19
CA GLU A 32 -23.81 -13.58 26.59
C GLU A 32 -24.06 -13.68 28.10
N THR A 33 -23.35 -12.91 28.92
CA THR A 33 -23.52 -12.93 30.38
C THR A 33 -24.68 -12.05 30.87
N GLY A 34 -25.26 -11.26 29.98
CA GLY A 34 -26.37 -10.35 30.28
C GLY A 34 -27.72 -11.05 30.36
N THR A 35 -28.71 -10.35 30.92
CA THR A 35 -30.12 -10.70 30.77
C THR A 35 -30.58 -10.27 29.39
N LEU A 36 -30.93 -11.24 28.54
CA LEU A 36 -31.33 -11.00 27.15
C LEU A 36 -32.85 -10.94 27.02
N GLY A 37 -33.34 -9.94 26.29
CA GLY A 37 -34.73 -9.92 25.84
C GLY A 37 -35.01 -11.08 24.86
N SER A 38 -36.28 -11.47 24.72
CA SER A 38 -36.70 -12.65 23.96
C SER A 38 -36.43 -12.62 22.45
N SER A 39 -36.07 -11.46 21.90
CA SER A 39 -35.72 -11.26 20.49
C SER A 39 -34.21 -11.17 20.25
N LEU A 40 -33.41 -11.57 21.24
CA LEU A 40 -31.96 -11.76 21.15
C LEU A 40 -31.62 -13.23 21.32
N SER A 41 -30.62 -13.71 20.59
CA SER A 41 -30.11 -15.07 20.72
C SER A 41 -28.60 -15.08 20.88
N ILE A 42 -28.07 -16.14 21.50
CA ILE A 42 -26.64 -16.41 21.61
C ILE A 42 -26.24 -17.33 20.45
N ALA A 43 -25.15 -17.01 19.78
CA ALA A 43 -24.56 -17.80 18.70
C ALA A 43 -23.02 -17.76 18.78
N ALA A 44 -22.36 -18.43 17.85
CA ALA A 44 -20.89 -18.48 17.79
C ALA A 44 -20.38 -18.38 16.35
N LEU A 45 -19.26 -17.68 16.18
CA LEU A 45 -18.54 -17.54 14.91
C LEU A 45 -17.04 -17.74 15.18
N GLY A 46 -16.52 -18.91 14.79
CA GLY A 46 -15.18 -19.34 15.20
C GLY A 46 -15.12 -19.52 16.72
N ASP A 47 -14.11 -18.94 17.36
CA ASP A 47 -13.90 -19.00 18.81
C ASP A 47 -14.64 -17.89 19.59
N VAL A 48 -15.47 -17.09 18.90
CA VAL A 48 -16.21 -15.98 19.50
C VAL A 48 -17.67 -16.35 19.73
N THR A 49 -18.11 -16.27 20.98
CA THR A 49 -19.52 -16.29 21.36
C THR A 49 -20.08 -14.87 21.27
N TYR A 50 -21.27 -14.70 20.73
CA TYR A 50 -21.89 -13.39 20.56
C TYR A 50 -23.40 -13.45 20.70
N ILE A 51 -24.02 -12.28 20.83
CA ILE A 51 -25.47 -12.10 20.77
C ILE A 51 -25.88 -11.39 19.48
N THR A 52 -27.02 -11.77 18.92
CA THR A 52 -27.60 -11.17 17.69
C THR A 52 -29.09 -10.95 17.83
N GLY A 53 -29.60 -9.96 17.10
CA GLY A 53 -31.04 -9.73 16.92
C GLY A 53 -31.68 -10.80 16.02
N LEU A 54 -32.94 -11.14 16.30
CA LEU A 54 -33.72 -12.09 15.50
C LEU A 54 -34.60 -11.41 14.42
N ASN A 55 -34.82 -10.09 14.50
CA ASN A 55 -35.67 -9.31 13.58
C ASN A 55 -35.27 -7.82 13.60
N GLY A 56 -35.72 -7.00 12.63
CA GLY A 56 -35.48 -5.53 12.58
C GLY A 56 -36.66 -4.62 12.99
N THR A 57 -36.40 -3.46 13.63
CA THR A 57 -37.37 -2.43 14.05
C THR A 57 -36.74 -1.03 14.10
N THR A 58 -37.52 0.04 14.24
CA THR A 58 -37.00 1.43 14.32
C THR A 58 -36.55 1.87 15.72
N ASN A 59 -37.08 1.29 16.79
CA ASN A 59 -36.63 1.52 18.18
C ASN A 59 -36.69 0.18 18.94
N PRO A 60 -35.76 -0.08 19.87
CA PRO A 60 -35.74 -1.31 20.62
C PRO A 60 -36.88 -1.34 21.65
N THR A 61 -37.66 -2.40 21.63
CA THR A 61 -38.63 -2.78 22.66
C THR A 61 -37.95 -3.63 23.74
N ALA A 62 -38.62 -3.92 24.86
CA ALA A 62 -37.99 -4.60 26.00
C ALA A 62 -37.43 -6.00 25.66
N ASP A 63 -38.07 -6.72 24.73
CA ASP A 63 -37.60 -7.99 24.18
C ASP A 63 -36.33 -7.88 23.33
N ARG A 64 -35.90 -6.66 22.98
CA ARG A 64 -34.73 -6.38 22.13
C ARG A 64 -33.56 -5.76 22.88
N VAL A 65 -33.66 -5.68 24.21
CA VAL A 65 -32.65 -5.09 25.08
C VAL A 65 -31.86 -6.19 25.76
N ALA A 66 -30.53 -5.99 25.82
CA ALA A 66 -29.67 -6.76 26.70
C ALA A 66 -29.25 -5.87 27.89
N SER A 67 -29.30 -6.44 29.08
CA SER A 67 -29.02 -5.75 30.35
C SER A 67 -27.93 -6.45 31.14
N TYR A 68 -26.98 -5.68 31.68
CA TYR A 68 -25.79 -6.18 32.36
C TYR A 68 -25.62 -5.49 33.71
N GLN A 69 -25.24 -6.26 34.74
CA GLN A 69 -24.77 -5.71 36.02
C GLN A 69 -23.25 -5.60 35.97
N VAL A 70 -22.73 -4.38 35.93
CA VAL A 70 -21.30 -4.10 35.76
C VAL A 70 -20.77 -3.53 37.07
N THR A 71 -19.84 -4.24 37.71
CA THR A 71 -19.19 -3.78 38.94
C THR A 71 -17.86 -3.12 38.63
N PHE A 72 -17.76 -1.84 39.01
CA PHE A 72 -16.58 -1.01 38.77
C PHE A 72 -15.61 -1.03 39.96
N PRO A 73 -14.31 -0.95 39.71
CA PRO A 73 -13.28 -0.95 40.76
C PRO A 73 -13.27 0.35 41.59
N SER A 74 -13.73 1.46 41.02
CA SER A 74 -13.83 2.76 41.68
C SER A 74 -14.89 3.65 41.04
N ALA A 75 -15.36 4.64 41.80
CA ALA A 75 -16.17 5.72 41.26
C ALA A 75 -15.35 6.60 40.31
N GLY A 76 -16.01 7.24 39.35
CA GLY A 76 -15.38 8.10 38.35
C GLY A 76 -16.04 7.99 36.99
N ASP A 77 -15.42 8.63 36.01
CA ASP A 77 -15.87 8.65 34.62
C ASP A 77 -15.22 7.52 33.84
N TYR A 78 -16.00 6.83 33.00
CA TYR A 78 -15.54 5.74 32.14
C TYR A 78 -15.92 5.96 30.68
N ASP A 79 -15.08 5.43 29.80
CA ASP A 79 -15.28 5.32 28.36
C ASP A 79 -15.77 3.91 28.00
N LEU A 80 -16.80 3.82 27.16
CA LEU A 80 -17.36 2.57 26.65
C LEU A 80 -16.75 2.22 25.29
N TYR A 81 -16.29 0.98 25.19
CA TYR A 81 -15.84 0.32 23.99
C TYR A 81 -16.65 -0.94 23.78
N VAL A 82 -16.92 -1.30 22.53
CA VAL A 82 -17.64 -2.54 22.21
C VAL A 82 -16.96 -3.28 21.06
N ARG A 83 -17.00 -4.61 21.11
CA ARG A 83 -16.52 -5.49 20.04
C ARG A 83 -17.71 -6.06 19.29
N VAL A 84 -17.76 -5.80 17.99
CA VAL A 84 -18.84 -6.25 17.11
C VAL A 84 -18.27 -6.85 15.84
N TYR A 85 -19.02 -7.76 15.21
CA TYR A 85 -18.80 -8.18 13.84
C TYR A 85 -19.84 -7.50 12.97
N VAL A 86 -19.38 -6.96 11.84
CA VAL A 86 -20.22 -6.30 10.84
C VAL A 86 -20.23 -7.18 9.61
N GLY A 87 -21.41 -7.65 9.22
CA GLY A 87 -21.59 -8.56 8.08
C GLY A 87 -21.39 -7.88 6.72
N PRO A 88 -21.62 -8.62 5.63
CA PRO A 88 -21.48 -8.10 4.26
C PRO A 88 -22.53 -7.03 3.89
N ALA A 89 -23.66 -6.97 4.59
CA ALA A 89 -24.67 -5.94 4.40
C ALA A 89 -24.36 -4.64 5.18
N GLY A 90 -23.49 -4.71 6.19
CA GLY A 90 -22.85 -3.57 6.82
C GLY A 90 -23.81 -2.63 7.54
N GLY A 91 -23.67 -1.32 7.31
CA GLY A 91 -24.51 -0.32 7.96
C GLY A 91 -26.01 -0.39 7.67
N ASN A 92 -26.45 -1.32 6.81
CA ASN A 92 -27.85 -1.56 6.47
C ASN A 92 -28.57 -2.49 7.45
N ASP A 93 -27.85 -3.33 8.20
CA ASP A 93 -28.42 -4.35 9.09
C ASP A 93 -27.61 -4.57 10.40
N ASP A 94 -26.50 -3.86 10.58
CA ASP A 94 -25.64 -4.01 11.76
C ASP A 94 -25.78 -2.87 12.79
N SER A 95 -26.90 -2.14 12.81
CA SER A 95 -27.04 -0.95 13.66
C SER A 95 -27.68 -1.21 15.03
N PHE A 96 -27.34 -0.39 16.04
CA PHE A 96 -27.81 -0.57 17.41
C PHE A 96 -27.91 0.74 18.22
N TYR A 97 -28.59 0.66 19.36
CA TYR A 97 -28.83 1.78 20.27
C TYR A 97 -28.09 1.63 21.60
N ILE A 98 -27.62 2.77 22.10
CA ILE A 98 -26.98 2.92 23.40
C ILE A 98 -27.71 3.98 24.21
N PRO A 99 -27.89 3.80 25.53
CA PRO A 99 -28.62 4.75 26.36
C PRO A 99 -27.73 5.90 26.81
N ASN A 100 -28.35 6.97 27.31
CA ASN A 100 -27.68 8.18 27.79
C ASN A 100 -27.07 8.04 29.20
N GLY A 101 -26.61 6.84 29.55
CA GLY A 101 -26.03 6.52 30.85
C GLY A 101 -26.55 5.22 31.47
N PHE A 102 -25.97 4.84 32.60
CA PHE A 102 -26.35 3.63 33.34
C PHE A 102 -27.80 3.69 33.85
N GLY A 103 -28.47 2.54 33.86
CA GLY A 103 -29.86 2.38 34.30
C GLY A 103 -30.90 3.03 33.40
N SER A 104 -30.48 3.70 32.32
CA SER A 104 -31.35 4.41 31.39
C SER A 104 -31.76 3.52 30.21
N LEU A 105 -32.95 3.78 29.67
CA LEU A 105 -33.42 3.33 28.36
C LEU A 105 -33.72 4.52 27.43
N ALA A 106 -33.25 5.71 27.77
CA ALA A 106 -33.30 6.88 26.91
C ALA A 106 -32.13 6.82 25.92
N TRP A 107 -32.40 6.42 24.69
CA TRP A 107 -31.40 6.19 23.64
C TRP A 107 -30.80 7.50 23.13
N THR A 108 -29.47 7.58 23.02
CA THR A 108 -28.74 8.80 22.58
C THR A 108 -28.70 8.99 21.07
N GLY A 109 -28.92 7.91 20.31
CA GLY A 109 -28.86 7.90 18.86
C GLY A 109 -28.57 6.51 18.32
N LEU A 110 -28.68 6.36 17.00
CA LEU A 110 -28.36 5.13 16.30
C LEU A 110 -26.85 5.08 15.98
N TYR A 111 -26.17 3.99 16.36
CA TYR A 111 -24.85 3.72 15.79
C TYR A 111 -25.00 3.10 14.42
N ASN A 112 -24.48 3.76 13.39
CA ASN A 112 -24.33 3.13 12.08
C ASN A 112 -22.90 2.61 11.92
N THR A 113 -22.77 1.30 11.76
CA THR A 113 -21.49 0.57 11.65
C THR A 113 -20.70 0.85 10.37
N SER A 114 -21.24 1.66 9.45
CA SER A 114 -20.55 2.20 8.26
C SER A 114 -19.38 3.13 8.59
N GLN A 115 -19.30 3.66 9.82
CA GLN A 115 -18.20 4.54 10.26
C GLN A 115 -16.89 3.79 10.58
N GLY A 116 -16.89 2.46 10.40
CA GLY A 116 -15.70 1.61 10.55
C GLY A 116 -15.28 1.39 12.01
N GLY A 117 -14.17 0.71 12.24
CA GLY A 117 -13.64 0.39 13.57
C GLY A 117 -12.18 -0.06 13.54
N HIS A 118 -11.70 -0.72 14.60
CA HIS A 118 -10.30 -1.13 14.73
C HIS A 118 -10.20 -2.63 14.97
N SER A 119 -9.41 -3.33 14.15
CA SER A 119 -9.20 -4.79 14.25
C SER A 119 -7.73 -5.20 14.46
N ALA A 120 -6.78 -4.30 14.22
CA ALA A 120 -5.36 -4.62 14.36
C ALA A 120 -4.92 -4.58 15.83
N PRO A 121 -4.25 -5.60 16.38
CA PRO A 121 -3.91 -5.68 17.82
C PRO A 121 -3.25 -4.43 18.40
N GLY A 122 -2.37 -3.76 17.64
CA GLY A 122 -1.65 -2.55 18.07
C GLY A 122 -2.35 -1.23 17.79
N SER A 123 -3.51 -1.19 17.11
CA SER A 123 -4.20 0.06 16.82
C SER A 123 -4.94 0.58 18.05
N THR A 124 -4.72 1.84 18.42
CA THR A 124 -5.52 2.53 19.45
C THR A 124 -6.96 2.69 18.99
N VAL A 125 -7.91 2.24 19.81
CA VAL A 125 -9.32 2.27 19.47
C VAL A 125 -9.88 3.67 19.68
N THR A 126 -10.12 4.35 18.57
CA THR A 126 -10.79 5.65 18.52
C THR A 126 -12.24 5.51 18.07
N VAL A 127 -12.94 6.64 17.94
CA VAL A 127 -14.35 6.69 17.50
C VAL A 127 -14.53 6.27 16.04
N ILE A 128 -13.58 6.64 15.18
CA ILE A 128 -13.54 6.27 13.74
C ILE A 128 -12.36 5.32 13.53
N GLY A 129 -12.52 4.33 12.65
CA GLY A 129 -11.44 3.40 12.28
C GLY A 129 -11.64 2.81 10.87
N ALA A 130 -10.59 2.17 10.33
CA ALA A 130 -10.57 1.68 8.94
C ALA A 130 -11.20 0.28 8.74
N ALA A 131 -11.48 -0.46 9.81
CA ALA A 131 -12.07 -1.79 9.72
C ALA A 131 -13.53 -1.72 9.24
N GLY A 132 -13.77 -2.20 8.02
CA GLY A 132 -15.07 -2.18 7.35
C GLY A 132 -15.99 -3.34 7.75
N GLN A 133 -16.34 -4.17 6.76
CA GLN A 133 -17.23 -5.32 6.87
C GLN A 133 -16.45 -6.64 6.95
N ASN A 134 -17.14 -7.72 7.29
CA ASN A 134 -16.63 -9.09 7.41
C ASN A 134 -15.45 -9.24 8.38
N VAL A 135 -15.47 -8.46 9.48
CA VAL A 135 -14.38 -8.44 10.44
C VAL A 135 -14.88 -8.10 11.84
N TRP A 136 -14.31 -8.76 12.85
CA TRP A 136 -14.45 -8.36 14.25
C TRP A 136 -13.69 -7.06 14.49
N LYS A 137 -14.35 -6.07 15.05
CA LYS A 137 -13.75 -4.76 15.31
C LYS A 137 -14.20 -4.16 16.62
N TRP A 138 -13.29 -3.41 17.22
CA TRP A 138 -13.56 -2.55 18.37
C TRP A 138 -13.94 -1.16 17.92
N ILE A 139 -14.92 -0.58 18.61
CA ILE A 139 -15.38 0.80 18.43
C ILE A 139 -15.53 1.45 19.81
N ARG A 140 -15.19 2.74 19.89
CA ARG A 140 -15.42 3.55 21.08
C ARG A 140 -16.74 4.33 20.93
N LEU A 141 -17.62 4.21 21.92
CA LEU A 141 -18.97 4.79 21.88
C LEU A 141 -19.13 6.07 22.71
N THR A 142 -18.23 6.32 23.67
CA THR A 142 -18.22 7.57 24.46
C THR A 142 -17.68 8.73 23.65
N ASN A 143 -18.37 9.87 23.70
CA ASN A 143 -17.96 11.10 23.03
C ASN A 143 -16.87 11.83 23.82
N HIS A 144 -15.71 12.10 23.21
CA HIS A 144 -14.57 12.73 23.90
C HIS A 144 -14.43 14.21 23.50
N PRO A 145 -14.09 15.12 24.44
CA PRO A 145 -13.77 16.50 24.10
C PRO A 145 -12.61 16.56 23.08
N GLY A 146 -12.80 17.28 21.97
CA GLY A 146 -11.79 17.46 20.92
C GLY A 146 -11.79 16.41 19.81
N THR A 147 -12.68 15.41 19.84
CA THR A 147 -12.92 14.49 18.72
C THR A 147 -14.36 14.62 18.23
N THR A 148 -14.58 14.50 16.92
CA THR A 148 -15.92 14.40 16.34
C THR A 148 -16.33 12.93 16.22
N GLY A 149 -17.55 12.58 16.68
CA GLY A 149 -18.24 11.35 16.25
C GLY A 149 -18.75 10.36 17.31
N GLY A 150 -18.58 10.62 18.63
CA GLY A 150 -19.14 9.70 19.64
C GLY A 150 -20.67 9.78 19.67
N ILE A 151 -21.35 8.62 19.76
CA ILE A 151 -22.81 8.53 19.73
C ILE A 151 -23.45 8.31 21.12
N GLY A 152 -22.66 8.05 22.15
CA GLY A 152 -23.08 7.85 23.54
C GLY A 152 -22.91 9.12 24.39
N PRO A 153 -23.11 9.02 25.73
CA PRO A 153 -22.85 10.14 26.63
C PRO A 153 -21.37 10.56 26.57
N ASN A 154 -21.06 11.77 27.04
CA ASN A 154 -19.67 12.27 27.12
C ASN A 154 -18.80 11.50 28.12
N ALA A 155 -19.43 10.80 29.07
CA ALA A 155 -18.79 9.89 30.02
C ALA A 155 -19.84 8.95 30.63
N TRP A 156 -19.43 7.75 31.01
CA TRP A 156 -20.22 6.84 31.85
C TRP A 156 -19.85 7.06 33.31
N VAL A 157 -20.70 7.80 34.01
CA VAL A 157 -20.43 8.24 35.38
C VAL A 157 -20.80 7.15 36.38
N VAL A 158 -19.81 6.66 37.13
CA VAL A 158 -19.99 5.72 38.25
C VAL A 158 -19.95 6.51 39.57
N PRO A 159 -21.07 6.60 40.31
CA PRO A 159 -21.14 7.38 41.54
C PRO A 159 -20.40 6.72 42.72
N ALA A 160 -19.89 7.56 43.62
CA ALA A 160 -19.32 7.10 44.90
C ALA A 160 -20.37 6.36 45.74
N GLY A 161 -19.99 5.19 46.28
CA GLY A 161 -20.87 4.37 47.11
C GLY A 161 -21.86 3.48 46.34
N SER A 162 -21.89 3.54 45.00
CA SER A 162 -22.67 2.61 44.16
C SER A 162 -21.83 2.19 42.96
N LEU A 163 -20.99 1.17 43.17
CA LEU A 163 -20.03 0.70 42.16
C LEU A 163 -20.61 -0.31 41.17
N THR A 164 -21.77 -0.90 41.46
CA THR A 164 -22.46 -1.78 40.52
C THR A 164 -23.52 -0.98 39.77
N GLN A 165 -23.39 -0.92 38.45
CA GLN A 165 -24.27 -0.16 37.56
C GLN A 165 -24.95 -1.09 36.56
N THR A 166 -26.19 -0.77 36.21
CA THR A 166 -26.89 -1.47 35.13
C THR A 166 -26.54 -0.84 33.79
N PHE A 167 -25.93 -1.58 32.87
CA PHE A 167 -25.76 -1.15 31.48
C PHE A 167 -26.80 -1.82 30.59
N ASN A 168 -27.38 -1.06 29.66
CA ASN A 168 -28.33 -1.57 28.68
C ASN A 168 -27.83 -1.23 27.27
N TRP A 169 -28.17 -2.05 26.29
CA TRP A 169 -28.15 -1.67 24.87
C TRP A 169 -29.32 -2.33 24.14
N GLY A 170 -29.72 -1.76 23.01
CA GLY A 170 -30.88 -2.23 22.25
C GLY A 170 -30.53 -2.58 20.80
N SER A 171 -30.93 -3.77 20.36
CA SER A 171 -30.79 -4.16 18.95
C SER A 171 -31.78 -3.41 18.06
N ARG A 172 -31.33 -2.98 16.88
CA ARG A 172 -32.20 -2.38 15.85
C ARG A 172 -32.50 -3.37 14.72
N GLU A 173 -31.50 -4.08 14.25
CA GLU A 173 -31.57 -4.97 13.08
C GLU A 173 -31.11 -6.39 13.44
N ASP A 174 -31.42 -7.34 12.55
CA ASP A 174 -30.85 -8.67 12.49
C ASP A 174 -29.57 -8.63 11.64
N GLY A 175 -28.47 -9.24 12.10
CA GLY A 175 -27.19 -9.18 11.38
C GLY A 175 -26.02 -8.75 12.26
N LEU A 176 -26.26 -7.83 13.20
CA LEU A 176 -25.25 -7.39 14.16
C LEU A 176 -24.85 -8.50 15.12
N PHE A 177 -23.57 -8.87 15.13
CA PHE A 177 -23.02 -9.78 16.14
C PHE A 177 -22.27 -8.99 17.20
N PHE A 178 -22.76 -9.07 18.43
CA PHE A 178 -22.23 -8.32 19.57
C PHE A 178 -21.53 -9.26 20.55
N ASP A 179 -20.25 -9.06 20.78
CA ASP A 179 -19.40 -10.00 21.51
C ASP A 179 -19.07 -9.50 22.91
N LYS A 180 -18.57 -8.27 23.06
CA LYS A 180 -18.18 -7.77 24.39
C LYS A 180 -18.23 -6.27 24.55
N LEU A 181 -18.33 -5.87 25.80
CA LEU A 181 -18.27 -4.50 26.30
C LEU A 181 -16.99 -4.33 27.12
N ALA A 182 -16.36 -3.18 27.01
CA ALA A 182 -15.24 -2.79 27.85
C ALA A 182 -15.41 -1.36 28.34
N PHE A 183 -15.32 -1.15 29.66
CA PHE A 183 -15.32 0.17 30.28
C PHE A 183 -13.94 0.52 30.81
N GLY A 184 -13.25 1.46 30.16
CA GLY A 184 -11.96 1.98 30.63
C GLY A 184 -12.13 3.31 31.36
N PRO A 185 -11.33 3.65 32.40
CA PRO A 185 -11.42 4.97 33.02
C PRO A 185 -11.16 6.08 31.99
N ALA A 186 -11.95 7.16 32.08
CA ALA A 186 -11.84 8.31 31.20
C ALA A 186 -10.40 8.87 31.21
N GLY A 187 -9.89 9.20 30.03
CA GLY A 187 -8.49 9.64 29.85
C GLY A 187 -7.47 8.49 29.73
N THR A 188 -7.93 7.23 29.70
CA THR A 188 -7.09 6.08 29.35
C THR A 188 -7.42 5.61 27.93
N CYS A 189 -6.39 5.48 27.10
CA CYS A 189 -6.49 4.93 25.76
C CYS A 189 -6.08 3.46 25.73
N TYR A 190 -6.76 2.68 24.89
CA TYR A 190 -6.53 1.25 24.73
C TYR A 190 -6.32 0.90 23.27
N THR A 191 -5.39 0.00 23.00
CA THR A 191 -5.30 -0.71 21.73
C THR A 191 -6.32 -1.85 21.67
N VAL A 192 -6.56 -2.38 20.47
CA VAL A 192 -7.42 -3.56 20.25
C VAL A 192 -7.04 -4.71 21.19
N ALA A 193 -5.75 -5.03 21.31
CA ALA A 193 -5.30 -6.11 22.20
C ALA A 193 -5.50 -5.79 23.69
N GLN A 194 -5.38 -4.52 24.08
CA GLN A 194 -5.54 -4.13 25.49
C GLN A 194 -7.00 -4.17 25.94
N LEU A 195 -7.96 -3.99 25.03
CA LEU A 195 -9.38 -4.11 25.34
C LEU A 195 -9.82 -5.55 25.68
N ASP A 196 -8.96 -6.55 25.48
CA ASP A 196 -9.14 -7.92 25.97
C ASP A 196 -8.56 -8.16 27.39
N GLY A 197 -8.30 -7.07 28.13
CA GLY A 197 -8.13 -7.13 29.60
C GLY A 197 -6.78 -6.65 30.11
N ALA A 198 -5.98 -5.98 29.28
CA ALA A 198 -4.70 -5.44 29.67
C ALA A 198 -4.79 -3.93 30.02
N PRO A 199 -3.89 -3.41 30.87
CA PRO A 199 -3.80 -1.98 31.16
C PRO A 199 -3.59 -1.12 29.91
N GLY A 200 -4.28 0.02 29.83
CA GLY A 200 -4.14 1.01 28.76
C GLY A 200 -2.98 1.99 28.98
N THR A 201 -3.05 3.17 28.34
CA THR A 201 -2.07 4.26 28.49
C THR A 201 -2.76 5.61 28.70
N THR A 202 -2.20 6.46 29.57
CA THR A 202 -2.73 7.82 29.82
C THR A 202 -2.25 8.86 28.81
N THR A 203 -1.29 8.53 27.95
CA THR A 203 -0.83 9.35 26.83
C THR A 203 -1.44 8.82 25.53
N CYS A 204 -2.64 9.28 25.21
CA CYS A 204 -3.29 8.92 23.96
C CYS A 204 -2.47 9.43 22.75
N PRO A 205 -2.30 8.63 21.68
CA PRO A 205 -1.79 9.16 20.42
C PRO A 205 -2.74 10.27 19.93
N PRO A 206 -2.20 11.31 19.26
CA PRO A 206 -3.03 12.37 18.71
C PRO A 206 -4.08 11.79 17.75
N PRO A 207 -5.28 12.41 17.63
CA PRO A 207 -6.24 11.99 16.62
C PRO A 207 -5.57 12.03 15.23
N PRO A 208 -5.96 11.12 14.30
CA PRO A 208 -5.44 11.20 12.95
C PRO A 208 -5.70 12.61 12.39
N PRO A 209 -4.75 13.18 11.64
CA PRO A 209 -4.95 14.48 11.03
C PRO A 209 -6.23 14.48 10.18
N PRO A 210 -6.94 15.62 10.08
CA PRO A 210 -8.11 15.70 9.23
C PRO A 210 -7.74 15.32 7.79
N PRO A 211 -8.69 14.75 7.02
CA PRO A 211 -8.46 14.46 5.61
C PRO A 211 -7.92 15.69 4.87
N PRO A 212 -6.95 15.52 3.96
CA PRO A 212 -6.35 16.64 3.24
C PRO A 212 -7.40 17.37 2.40
N ALA A 213 -7.21 18.65 2.13
CA ALA A 213 -8.12 19.40 1.25
C ALA A 213 -8.05 18.86 -0.19
N ALA A 214 -9.18 18.93 -0.89
CA ALA A 214 -9.27 18.59 -2.31
C ALA A 214 -8.18 19.30 -3.13
N TYR A 215 -7.61 18.59 -4.09
CA TYR A 215 -6.46 19.04 -4.86
C TYR A 215 -6.58 18.55 -6.30
N THR A 216 -6.25 19.41 -7.25
CA THR A 216 -6.12 19.04 -8.66
C THR A 216 -4.66 19.20 -9.07
N TYR A 217 -4.03 18.09 -9.45
CA TYR A 217 -2.69 18.15 -10.02
C TYR A 217 -2.73 18.93 -11.33
N PRO A 218 -1.89 19.97 -11.49
CA PRO A 218 -2.00 20.89 -12.62
C PRO A 218 -1.55 20.28 -13.95
N GLY A 219 -0.81 19.17 -13.92
CA GLY A 219 -0.11 18.67 -15.10
C GLY A 219 1.12 19.54 -15.47
N PRO A 220 1.79 19.26 -16.59
CA PRO A 220 1.54 18.16 -17.54
C PRO A 220 1.81 16.77 -16.90
N PRO A 221 1.58 15.63 -17.61
CA PRO A 221 1.92 14.30 -17.11
C PRO A 221 3.28 14.24 -16.42
N ILE A 222 3.38 13.45 -15.35
CA ILE A 222 4.55 13.38 -14.47
C ILE A 222 5.83 13.11 -15.27
N ALA A 223 5.78 12.16 -16.20
CA ALA A 223 6.90 11.76 -17.04
C ALA A 223 7.07 12.59 -18.33
N THR A 224 6.54 13.81 -18.38
CA THR A 224 6.77 14.73 -19.51
C THR A 224 8.26 15.04 -19.65
N GLY A 225 8.80 14.88 -20.86
CA GLY A 225 10.22 15.11 -21.14
C GLY A 225 11.15 13.95 -20.74
N GLN A 226 10.61 12.89 -20.13
CA GLN A 226 11.38 11.70 -19.79
C GLN A 226 11.49 10.73 -20.97
N ALA A 227 12.56 9.94 -21.00
CA ALA A 227 12.78 8.91 -22.01
C ALA A 227 11.87 7.66 -21.84
N LYS A 228 11.19 7.57 -20.70
CA LYS A 228 10.32 6.46 -20.29
C LYS A 228 8.93 7.00 -19.97
N PHE A 229 7.89 6.20 -20.21
CA PHE A 229 6.53 6.58 -19.80
C PHE A 229 6.29 6.28 -18.31
N LEU A 230 5.38 7.05 -17.70
CA LEU A 230 4.68 6.68 -16.47
C LEU A 230 3.19 6.63 -16.79
N GLY A 231 2.65 5.42 -16.81
CA GLY A 231 1.25 5.13 -17.11
C GLY A 231 0.45 4.76 -15.87
N SER A 232 -0.85 4.55 -16.07
CA SER A 232 -1.72 3.91 -15.09
C SER A 232 -2.75 3.01 -15.77
N ALA A 233 -3.25 2.02 -15.04
CA ALA A 233 -4.51 1.36 -15.35
C ALA A 233 -5.64 2.39 -15.35
N TRP A 234 -6.57 2.21 -16.29
CA TRP A 234 -7.71 3.09 -16.52
C TRP A 234 -9.00 2.29 -16.44
N SER A 235 -9.97 2.88 -15.76
CA SER A 235 -11.37 2.46 -15.71
C SER A 235 -12.22 3.70 -15.57
N SER A 236 -13.53 3.60 -15.85
CA SER A 236 -14.49 4.68 -15.64
C SER A 236 -14.46 5.21 -14.19
N GLY A 237 -14.22 4.32 -13.21
CA GLY A 237 -14.00 4.68 -11.81
C GLY A 237 -12.76 5.53 -11.57
N ASN A 238 -11.64 5.23 -12.24
CA ASN A 238 -10.37 5.96 -12.10
C ASN A 238 -10.32 7.26 -12.93
N ALA A 239 -11.09 7.35 -14.03
CA ALA A 239 -11.02 8.45 -15.00
C ALA A 239 -11.34 9.85 -14.43
N SER A 240 -12.09 9.93 -13.33
CA SER A 240 -12.68 11.18 -12.85
C SER A 240 -11.72 12.12 -12.12
N ILE A 241 -10.47 11.73 -11.86
CA ILE A 241 -9.48 12.55 -11.13
C ILE A 241 -8.24 12.78 -12.00
N ASN A 242 -8.41 13.60 -13.04
CA ASN A 242 -7.31 14.19 -13.82
C ASN A 242 -6.26 13.18 -14.33
N PHE A 243 -6.70 12.02 -14.83
CA PHE A 243 -5.81 10.98 -15.36
C PHE A 243 -4.76 11.57 -16.34
N ALA A 244 -5.22 12.44 -17.24
CA ALA A 244 -4.41 13.10 -18.26
C ALA A 244 -3.38 14.10 -17.73
N ASN A 245 -3.55 14.59 -16.49
CA ASN A 245 -2.57 15.47 -15.87
C ASN A 245 -1.44 14.65 -15.25
N TYR A 246 -1.66 13.37 -14.93
CA TYR A 246 -0.69 12.53 -14.26
C TYR A 246 0.11 11.63 -15.20
N PHE A 247 -0.56 11.01 -16.18
CA PHE A 247 -0.01 9.87 -16.90
C PHE A 247 0.11 10.14 -18.40
N ASN A 248 1.09 9.50 -19.04
CA ASN A 248 1.35 9.61 -20.48
C ASN A 248 1.34 8.23 -21.20
N LYS A 249 0.71 7.23 -20.58
CA LYS A 249 0.44 5.90 -21.12
C LYS A 249 -0.76 5.30 -20.39
N LEU A 250 -1.53 4.45 -21.08
CA LEU A 250 -2.76 3.87 -20.54
C LEU A 250 -2.82 2.35 -20.76
N SER A 251 -3.35 1.61 -19.77
CA SER A 251 -3.88 0.24 -19.93
C SER A 251 -5.35 0.21 -19.47
N PRO A 252 -6.29 -0.44 -20.18
CA PRO A 252 -7.62 -0.69 -19.65
C PRO A 252 -7.55 -1.73 -18.52
N GLU A 253 -8.06 -1.40 -17.33
CA GLU A 253 -7.96 -2.24 -16.12
C GLU A 253 -8.73 -3.57 -16.26
N ASN A 254 -9.91 -3.52 -16.88
CA ASN A 254 -10.78 -4.70 -17.07
C ASN A 254 -11.40 -4.77 -18.47
N ALA A 255 -11.68 -3.62 -19.10
CA ALA A 255 -12.50 -3.57 -20.32
C ALA A 255 -11.93 -4.33 -21.53
N GLY A 256 -10.61 -4.60 -21.55
CA GLY A 256 -9.96 -5.39 -22.60
C GLY A 256 -9.86 -6.89 -22.32
N LYS A 257 -10.27 -7.35 -21.12
CA LYS A 257 -10.33 -8.79 -20.80
C LYS A 257 -11.52 -9.41 -21.53
N TRP A 258 -11.34 -10.59 -22.09
CA TRP A 258 -12.30 -11.18 -23.03
C TRP A 258 -13.71 -11.31 -22.43
N GLY A 259 -13.87 -11.80 -21.19
CA GLY A 259 -15.19 -11.89 -20.55
C GLY A 259 -15.88 -10.54 -20.29
N SER A 260 -15.13 -9.43 -20.23
CA SER A 260 -15.70 -8.08 -20.14
C SER A 260 -16.09 -7.53 -21.52
N ALA A 261 -15.26 -7.82 -22.52
CA ALA A 261 -15.48 -7.40 -23.90
C ALA A 261 -16.58 -8.21 -24.60
N GLU A 262 -16.79 -9.46 -24.20
CA GLU A 262 -17.77 -10.38 -24.80
C GLU A 262 -18.52 -11.19 -23.73
N PRO A 263 -19.36 -10.53 -22.91
CA PRO A 263 -20.05 -11.19 -21.80
C PRO A 263 -21.09 -12.23 -22.26
N GLN A 264 -21.54 -12.14 -23.52
CA GLN A 264 -22.44 -13.08 -24.17
C GLN A 264 -21.83 -13.42 -25.53
N ARG A 265 -21.88 -14.70 -25.92
CA ARG A 265 -21.34 -15.18 -27.21
C ARG A 265 -21.87 -14.34 -28.36
N ASP A 266 -20.98 -13.87 -29.21
CA ASP A 266 -21.24 -13.01 -30.38
C ASP A 266 -21.77 -11.60 -30.06
N VAL A 267 -21.78 -11.18 -28.79
CA VAL A 267 -22.30 -9.88 -28.35
C VAL A 267 -21.23 -9.12 -27.56
N PHE A 268 -20.51 -8.27 -28.28
CA PHE A 268 -19.44 -7.47 -27.71
C PHE A 268 -19.91 -6.20 -26.99
N ASN A 269 -19.29 -5.90 -25.84
CA ASN A 269 -19.39 -4.65 -25.11
C ASN A 269 -18.06 -3.88 -25.19
N TRP A 270 -18.00 -2.88 -26.07
CA TRP A 270 -16.77 -2.10 -26.32
C TRP A 270 -16.68 -0.77 -25.56
N ASN A 271 -17.72 -0.37 -24.82
CA ASN A 271 -17.87 1.03 -24.36
C ASN A 271 -16.66 1.57 -23.59
N ASP A 272 -16.23 0.88 -22.53
CA ASP A 272 -15.11 1.33 -21.71
C ASP A 272 -13.78 1.16 -22.45
N LEU A 273 -13.64 0.13 -23.29
CA LEU A 273 -12.42 -0.13 -24.06
C LEU A 273 -12.21 0.91 -25.17
N ASP A 274 -13.29 1.31 -25.87
CA ASP A 274 -13.30 2.42 -26.83
C ASP A 274 -12.90 3.73 -26.15
N THR A 275 -13.44 3.98 -24.95
CA THR A 275 -13.13 5.20 -24.18
C THR A 275 -11.65 5.24 -23.80
N ALA A 276 -11.12 4.12 -23.29
CA ALA A 276 -9.71 3.97 -22.96
C ALA A 276 -8.80 4.18 -24.19
N TYR A 277 -9.15 3.54 -25.31
CA TYR A 277 -8.42 3.64 -26.57
C TYR A 277 -8.41 5.08 -27.10
N ALA A 278 -9.59 5.70 -27.20
CA ALA A 278 -9.73 7.08 -27.66
C ALA A 278 -8.96 8.06 -26.77
N LEU A 279 -9.00 7.89 -25.45
CA LEU A 279 -8.25 8.73 -24.53
C LEU A 279 -6.74 8.67 -24.80
N ALA A 280 -6.19 7.47 -24.96
CA ALA A 280 -4.77 7.31 -25.27
C ALA A 280 -4.41 7.92 -26.64
N LYS A 281 -5.17 7.61 -27.69
CA LYS A 281 -4.91 8.10 -29.05
C LYS A 281 -5.03 9.62 -29.15
N ASN A 282 -6.06 10.22 -28.56
CA ASN A 282 -6.30 11.67 -28.60
C ASN A 282 -5.19 12.49 -27.92
N ASN A 283 -4.48 11.89 -26.95
CA ASN A 283 -3.36 12.54 -26.27
C ASN A 283 -1.99 12.11 -26.84
N GLY A 284 -1.95 11.30 -27.90
CA GLY A 284 -0.71 10.80 -28.49
C GLY A 284 0.07 9.85 -27.59
N TRP A 285 -0.61 9.16 -26.66
CA TRP A 285 0.01 8.22 -25.74
C TRP A 285 0.02 6.80 -26.29
N PRO A 286 1.00 5.97 -25.87
CA PRO A 286 0.94 4.54 -26.09
C PRO A 286 -0.33 3.94 -25.44
N PHE A 287 -1.07 3.17 -26.23
CA PHE A 287 -2.17 2.34 -25.76
C PHE A 287 -1.67 0.91 -25.60
N HIS A 288 -1.75 0.41 -24.37
CA HIS A 288 -1.46 -0.98 -24.03
C HIS A 288 -2.78 -1.74 -23.92
N PHE A 289 -3.05 -2.65 -24.86
CA PHE A 289 -4.20 -3.55 -24.79
C PHE A 289 -3.92 -4.66 -23.79
N HIS A 290 -4.75 -4.75 -22.75
CA HIS A 290 -4.74 -5.78 -21.72
C HIS A 290 -6.14 -6.43 -21.71
N VAL A 291 -6.31 -7.69 -22.13
CA VAL A 291 -5.33 -8.70 -22.60
C VAL A 291 -6.03 -9.69 -23.54
N LEU A 292 -5.31 -10.34 -24.46
CA LEU A 292 -5.91 -11.33 -25.37
C LEU A 292 -6.20 -12.69 -24.72
N VAL A 293 -5.22 -13.28 -24.02
CA VAL A 293 -5.31 -14.63 -23.44
C VAL A 293 -4.87 -14.61 -21.97
N TRP A 294 -5.70 -15.16 -21.08
CA TRP A 294 -5.44 -15.22 -19.63
C TRP A 294 -6.32 -16.28 -18.95
N GLY A 295 -5.94 -16.75 -17.76
CA GLY A 295 -6.69 -17.73 -16.96
C GLY A 295 -7.76 -17.16 -16.04
N ASN A 296 -8.08 -15.86 -16.14
CA ASN A 296 -9.13 -15.24 -15.35
C ASN A 296 -9.98 -14.27 -16.18
N GLN A 297 -11.22 -14.01 -15.71
CA GLN A 297 -12.18 -13.11 -16.36
C GLN A 297 -12.39 -13.41 -17.86
N GLN A 298 -12.39 -14.69 -18.22
CA GLN A 298 -12.74 -15.19 -19.55
C GLN A 298 -14.26 -15.28 -19.70
N PRO A 299 -14.80 -15.32 -20.93
CA PRO A 299 -16.24 -15.45 -21.11
C PRO A 299 -16.74 -16.79 -20.56
N ASN A 300 -17.74 -16.78 -19.68
CA ASN A 300 -18.27 -18.00 -19.06
C ASN A 300 -18.92 -18.97 -20.06
N TRP A 301 -19.23 -18.54 -21.29
CA TRP A 301 -19.89 -19.38 -22.28
C TRP A 301 -18.91 -20.26 -23.08
N ILE A 302 -17.59 -20.02 -22.98
CA ILE A 302 -16.58 -20.71 -23.79
C ILE A 302 -16.12 -22.05 -23.19
N ASP A 303 -16.25 -22.23 -21.87
CA ASP A 303 -15.69 -23.37 -21.13
C ASP A 303 -16.44 -24.70 -21.40
N GLU A 304 -17.72 -24.60 -21.78
CA GLU A 304 -18.59 -25.71 -22.18
C GLU A 304 -18.45 -26.09 -23.67
N LEU A 305 -17.75 -25.28 -24.48
CA LEU A 305 -17.63 -25.53 -25.91
C LEU A 305 -16.62 -26.65 -26.23
N PRO A 306 -16.84 -27.42 -27.32
CA PRO A 306 -15.83 -28.29 -27.90
C PRO A 306 -14.55 -27.52 -28.29
N VAL A 307 -13.40 -28.21 -28.28
CA VAL A 307 -12.07 -27.60 -28.53
C VAL A 307 -12.01 -26.87 -29.88
N GLU A 308 -12.62 -27.43 -30.92
CA GLU A 308 -12.69 -26.83 -32.25
C GLU A 308 -13.54 -25.55 -32.29
N GLU A 309 -14.61 -25.49 -31.49
CA GLU A 309 -15.43 -24.29 -31.36
C GLU A 309 -14.68 -23.24 -30.54
N GLN A 310 -14.07 -23.62 -29.41
CA GLN A 310 -13.22 -22.71 -28.62
C GLN A 310 -12.13 -22.07 -29.49
N LEU A 311 -11.48 -22.85 -30.36
CA LEU A 311 -10.48 -22.32 -31.27
C LEU A 311 -11.08 -21.32 -32.27
N ALA A 312 -12.26 -21.61 -32.83
CA ALA A 312 -12.95 -20.69 -33.74
C ALA A 312 -13.29 -19.35 -33.04
N GLU A 313 -13.76 -19.41 -31.79
CA GLU A 313 -14.07 -18.24 -30.97
C GLU A 313 -12.82 -17.41 -30.62
N ILE A 314 -11.69 -18.08 -30.34
CA ILE A 314 -10.41 -17.39 -30.14
C ILE A 314 -9.99 -16.64 -31.41
N HIS A 315 -10.18 -17.25 -32.59
CA HIS A 315 -9.90 -16.60 -33.87
C HIS A 315 -10.82 -15.38 -34.11
N GLU A 316 -12.10 -15.49 -33.76
CA GLU A 316 -13.06 -14.39 -33.84
C GLU A 316 -12.68 -13.25 -32.91
N TRP A 317 -12.39 -13.55 -31.64
CA TRP A 317 -11.93 -12.57 -30.66
C TRP A 317 -10.70 -11.78 -31.16
N PHE A 318 -9.67 -12.48 -31.65
CA PHE A 318 -8.47 -11.85 -32.18
C PHE A 318 -8.79 -10.97 -33.40
N ALA A 319 -9.66 -11.43 -34.29
CA ALA A 319 -10.08 -10.67 -35.47
C ALA A 319 -10.88 -9.42 -35.09
N ALA A 320 -11.80 -9.52 -34.14
CA ALA A 320 -12.66 -8.44 -33.69
C ALA A 320 -11.83 -7.31 -33.05
N VAL A 321 -10.89 -7.66 -32.16
CA VAL A 321 -9.96 -6.69 -31.55
C VAL A 321 -9.07 -6.05 -32.61
N ALA A 322 -8.49 -6.82 -33.54
CA ALA A 322 -7.62 -6.31 -34.59
C ALA A 322 -8.36 -5.35 -35.54
N ALA A 323 -9.60 -5.66 -35.91
CA ALA A 323 -10.42 -4.83 -36.78
C ALA A 323 -10.81 -3.51 -36.10
N ARG A 324 -11.12 -3.56 -34.79
CA ARG A 324 -11.60 -2.39 -34.05
C ARG A 324 -10.48 -1.45 -33.60
N TYR A 325 -9.32 -1.98 -33.23
CA TYR A 325 -8.21 -1.22 -32.65
C TYR A 325 -6.92 -1.39 -33.49
N PRO A 326 -6.85 -0.79 -34.69
CA PRO A 326 -5.75 -1.01 -35.63
C PRO A 326 -4.41 -0.38 -35.22
N ASP A 327 -4.43 0.57 -34.27
CA ASP A 327 -3.25 1.29 -33.78
C ASP A 327 -2.96 1.01 -32.30
N ILE A 328 -3.11 -0.26 -31.88
CA ILE A 328 -2.55 -0.78 -30.62
C ILE A 328 -1.01 -0.68 -30.70
N ASP A 329 -0.40 0.00 -29.72
CA ASP A 329 1.06 0.12 -29.65
C ASP A 329 1.68 -1.12 -28.98
N ILE A 330 1.06 -1.55 -27.88
CA ILE A 330 1.51 -2.67 -27.05
C ILE A 330 0.32 -3.62 -26.89
N LEU A 331 0.49 -4.87 -27.30
CA LEU A 331 -0.53 -5.92 -27.20
C LEU A 331 -0.06 -6.97 -26.21
N GLU A 332 -0.70 -7.04 -25.05
CA GLU A 332 -0.53 -8.14 -24.12
C GLU A 332 -1.20 -9.38 -24.72
N VAL A 333 -0.39 -10.32 -25.18
CA VAL A 333 -0.89 -11.53 -25.85
C VAL A 333 -1.30 -12.57 -24.84
N ALA A 334 -0.43 -12.84 -23.86
CA ALA A 334 -0.67 -13.80 -22.80
C ALA A 334 -0.27 -13.18 -21.45
N ASN A 335 -1.19 -13.20 -20.50
CA ASN A 335 -0.93 -12.86 -19.10
C ASN A 335 -0.76 -14.12 -18.26
N GLU A 336 0.11 -14.03 -17.27
CA GLU A 336 0.32 -15.01 -16.19
C GLU A 336 0.55 -16.46 -16.63
N PRO A 337 1.32 -16.77 -17.70
CA PRO A 337 1.50 -18.15 -18.12
C PRO A 337 2.10 -19.06 -17.02
N LEU A 338 2.96 -18.53 -16.13
CA LEU A 338 3.57 -19.32 -15.06
C LEU A 338 2.64 -19.53 -13.85
N HIS A 339 1.55 -18.78 -13.77
CA HIS A 339 0.72 -18.70 -12.57
C HIS A 339 -0.76 -19.03 -12.82
N ASP A 340 -1.34 -18.49 -13.90
CA ASP A 340 -2.77 -18.56 -14.20
C ASP A 340 -3.04 -18.79 -15.70
N PRO A 341 -2.71 -19.98 -16.23
CA PRO A 341 -3.01 -20.33 -17.62
C PRO A 341 -4.52 -20.59 -17.80
N PRO A 342 -5.08 -20.43 -19.02
CA PRO A 342 -6.51 -20.64 -19.33
C PRO A 342 -6.91 -22.13 -19.41
N CYS A 343 -6.39 -22.95 -18.50
CA CYS A 343 -6.53 -24.40 -18.53
C CYS A 343 -7.65 -24.90 -17.59
N THR A 344 -8.11 -24.06 -16.66
CA THR A 344 -9.21 -24.38 -15.75
C THR A 344 -10.54 -23.89 -16.31
N ARG A 345 -11.61 -24.67 -16.09
CA ARG A 345 -13.00 -24.25 -16.36
C ARG A 345 -13.63 -23.52 -15.18
N GLU A 346 -12.94 -23.42 -14.06
CA GLU A 346 -13.48 -22.81 -12.85
C GLU A 346 -13.21 -21.30 -12.81
N ASN A 347 -14.06 -20.57 -12.08
CA ASN A 347 -13.85 -19.17 -11.71
C ASN A 347 -13.52 -18.21 -12.88
N GLY A 348 -14.07 -18.47 -14.06
CA GLY A 348 -13.83 -17.64 -15.25
C GLY A 348 -12.49 -17.90 -15.93
N GLY A 349 -11.92 -19.10 -15.80
CA GLY A 349 -10.66 -19.46 -16.46
C GLY A 349 -10.75 -19.95 -17.91
N GLY A 350 -11.97 -20.07 -18.45
CA GLY A 350 -12.24 -20.33 -19.86
C GLY A 350 -11.93 -21.73 -20.37
N GLY A 351 -10.99 -22.47 -19.75
CA GLY A 351 -10.73 -23.88 -20.05
C GLY A 351 -10.37 -24.19 -21.49
N TYR A 352 -9.73 -23.26 -22.20
CA TYR A 352 -9.45 -23.34 -23.63
C TYR A 352 -7.96 -23.54 -23.97
N CYS A 353 -7.11 -23.88 -22.98
CA CYS A 353 -5.70 -24.24 -23.24
C CYS A 353 -5.53 -25.26 -24.36
N ASP A 354 -6.36 -26.31 -24.41
CA ASP A 354 -6.29 -27.37 -25.42
C ASP A 354 -6.63 -26.87 -26.82
N ALA A 355 -7.52 -25.88 -26.96
CA ALA A 355 -7.81 -25.21 -28.22
C ALA A 355 -6.58 -24.51 -28.80
N LEU A 356 -5.69 -24.04 -27.92
CA LEU A 356 -4.40 -23.46 -28.28
C LEU A 356 -3.27 -24.49 -28.34
N GLY A 357 -3.55 -25.80 -28.24
CA GLY A 357 -2.55 -26.88 -28.31
C GLY A 357 -2.00 -27.35 -26.96
N GLY A 358 -2.55 -26.84 -25.85
CA GLY A 358 -2.38 -27.38 -24.51
C GLY A 358 -1.01 -27.11 -23.87
N THR A 359 -0.77 -27.82 -22.76
CA THR A 359 0.49 -27.80 -22.01
C THR A 359 1.07 -29.20 -21.90
N GLY A 360 2.31 -29.37 -22.36
CA GLY A 360 3.09 -30.59 -22.14
C GLY A 360 3.69 -30.65 -20.73
N PRO A 361 4.47 -31.70 -20.41
CA PRO A 361 5.13 -31.82 -19.12
C PRO A 361 6.01 -30.61 -18.79
N ARG A 362 6.10 -30.26 -17.51
CA ARG A 362 6.95 -29.17 -17.00
C ARG A 362 8.39 -29.35 -17.49
N ASP A 363 9.02 -28.24 -17.89
CA ASP A 363 10.38 -28.15 -18.43
C ASP A 363 10.59 -28.87 -19.79
N SER A 364 9.51 -29.31 -20.45
CA SER A 364 9.55 -29.89 -21.80
C SER A 364 9.41 -28.83 -22.89
N ALA A 365 9.83 -29.17 -24.12
CA ALA A 365 9.65 -28.31 -25.30
C ALA A 365 8.17 -28.00 -25.62
N THR A 366 7.24 -28.77 -25.05
CA THR A 366 5.79 -28.66 -25.28
C THR A 366 5.04 -28.01 -24.10
N GLU A 367 5.70 -27.66 -22.98
CA GLU A 367 5.06 -27.04 -21.81
C GLU A 367 4.24 -25.79 -22.19
N TRP A 368 4.78 -24.99 -23.11
CA TRP A 368 4.26 -23.67 -23.47
C TRP A 368 3.59 -23.63 -24.86
N THR A 369 3.06 -24.76 -25.34
CA THR A 369 2.49 -24.84 -26.71
C THR A 369 1.34 -23.85 -26.89
N TRP A 370 0.44 -23.74 -25.90
CA TRP A 370 -0.64 -22.75 -25.92
C TRP A 370 -0.12 -21.30 -26.04
N VAL A 371 0.94 -20.94 -25.31
CA VAL A 371 1.54 -19.59 -25.38
C VAL A 371 2.10 -19.34 -26.79
N LEU A 372 2.89 -20.28 -27.33
CA LEU A 372 3.47 -20.13 -28.67
C LEU A 372 2.38 -19.94 -29.73
N ASN A 373 1.30 -20.72 -29.66
CA ASN A 373 0.18 -20.60 -30.61
C ASN A 373 -0.57 -19.28 -30.45
N SER A 374 -0.82 -18.80 -29.22
CA SER A 374 -1.40 -17.46 -29.00
C SER A 374 -0.57 -16.36 -29.65
N PHE A 375 0.76 -16.40 -29.53
CA PHE A 375 1.62 -15.41 -30.16
C PHE A 375 1.72 -15.56 -31.68
N ARG A 376 1.66 -16.78 -32.23
CA ARG A 376 1.58 -17.00 -33.69
C ARG A 376 0.30 -16.37 -34.26
N LEU A 377 -0.84 -16.58 -33.58
CA LEU A 377 -2.09 -15.93 -33.93
C LEU A 377 -1.98 -14.40 -33.81
N ALA A 378 -1.41 -13.90 -32.71
CA ALA A 378 -1.23 -12.45 -32.53
C ALA A 378 -0.35 -11.84 -33.63
N ARG A 379 0.72 -12.51 -34.08
CA ARG A 379 1.52 -12.07 -35.23
C ARG A 379 0.74 -12.02 -36.54
N GLN A 380 -0.20 -12.94 -36.74
CA GLN A 380 -1.05 -12.99 -37.92
C GLN A 380 -2.06 -11.84 -37.93
N TYR A 381 -2.77 -11.62 -36.82
CA TYR A 381 -3.85 -10.61 -36.75
C TYR A 381 -3.34 -9.19 -36.48
N PHE A 382 -2.22 -9.04 -35.76
CA PHE A 382 -1.69 -7.74 -35.30
C PHE A 382 -0.27 -7.50 -35.80
N PRO A 383 -0.03 -7.41 -37.12
CA PRO A 383 1.32 -7.30 -37.68
C PRO A 383 2.05 -6.00 -37.32
N ARG A 384 1.33 -4.99 -36.79
CA ARG A 384 1.87 -3.67 -36.43
C ARG A 384 2.11 -3.49 -34.93
N ALA A 385 1.41 -4.22 -34.08
CA ALA A 385 1.51 -4.08 -32.64
C ALA A 385 2.80 -4.72 -32.10
N LYS A 386 3.33 -4.18 -30.99
CA LYS A 386 4.41 -4.83 -30.24
C LYS A 386 3.81 -5.87 -29.30
N LEU A 387 4.22 -7.13 -29.44
CA LEU A 387 3.66 -8.24 -28.66
C LEU A 387 4.39 -8.39 -27.33
N MET A 388 3.62 -8.43 -26.25
CA MET A 388 4.09 -8.53 -24.87
C MET A 388 3.66 -9.87 -24.25
N LEU A 389 4.59 -10.46 -23.49
CA LEU A 389 4.31 -11.47 -22.46
C LEU A 389 4.32 -10.78 -21.10
N ASN A 390 3.35 -11.03 -20.23
CA ASN A 390 3.22 -10.40 -18.92
C ASN A 390 3.02 -11.46 -17.81
N ASP A 391 3.56 -11.22 -16.62
CA ASP A 391 3.43 -12.13 -15.47
C ASP A 391 3.84 -11.45 -14.14
N TYR A 392 3.42 -12.00 -12.99
CA TYR A 392 3.80 -11.55 -11.64
C TYR A 392 4.83 -12.45 -10.98
N SER A 393 5.42 -11.98 -9.87
CA SER A 393 6.40 -12.73 -9.06
C SER A 393 7.50 -13.40 -9.89
N ILE A 394 8.00 -12.67 -10.89
CA ILE A 394 9.09 -13.16 -11.75
C ILE A 394 10.44 -12.69 -11.21
N GLU A 395 10.56 -11.40 -10.93
CA GLU A 395 11.80 -10.71 -10.56
C GLU A 395 12.19 -10.94 -9.09
N ASN A 396 11.24 -11.33 -8.25
CA ASN A 396 11.45 -11.59 -6.83
C ASN A 396 12.11 -12.96 -6.54
N GLU A 397 11.98 -13.93 -7.44
CA GLU A 397 12.48 -15.30 -7.24
C GLU A 397 13.29 -15.81 -8.44
N THR A 398 14.59 -16.07 -8.19
CA THR A 398 15.54 -16.55 -9.21
C THR A 398 15.05 -17.78 -10.02
N PRO A 399 14.39 -18.80 -9.42
CA PRO A 399 13.83 -19.92 -10.17
C PRO A 399 12.71 -19.52 -11.13
N GLN A 400 11.79 -18.63 -10.71
CA GLN A 400 10.70 -18.14 -11.54
C GLN A 400 11.23 -17.28 -12.68
N THR A 401 12.18 -16.38 -12.40
CA THR A 401 12.90 -15.65 -13.45
C THR A 401 13.50 -16.59 -14.50
N THR A 402 14.08 -17.71 -14.07
CA THR A 402 14.72 -18.68 -14.97
C THR A 402 13.70 -19.34 -15.89
N ARG A 403 12.53 -19.74 -15.35
CA ARG A 403 11.43 -20.30 -16.16
C ARG A 403 10.91 -19.29 -17.16
N TYR A 404 10.68 -18.05 -16.74
CA TYR A 404 10.20 -16.98 -17.61
C TYR A 404 11.20 -16.66 -18.73
N ILE A 405 12.50 -16.59 -18.41
CA ILE A 405 13.58 -16.44 -19.41
C ILE A 405 13.56 -17.57 -20.43
N ASN A 406 13.31 -18.83 -20.02
CA ASN A 406 13.25 -19.96 -20.94
C ASN A 406 12.05 -19.85 -21.89
N LEU A 407 10.88 -19.45 -21.39
CA LEU A 407 9.71 -19.17 -22.23
C LEU A 407 9.97 -18.02 -23.21
N ILE A 408 10.56 -16.90 -22.76
CA ILE A 408 10.94 -15.78 -23.63
C ILE A 408 11.91 -16.23 -24.73
N LYS A 409 12.86 -17.14 -24.44
CA LYS A 409 13.78 -17.69 -25.44
C LYS A 409 13.04 -18.54 -26.50
N MET A 410 12.00 -19.28 -26.12
CA MET A 410 11.16 -20.03 -27.07
C MET A 410 10.39 -19.07 -27.98
N LEU A 411 9.78 -18.01 -27.43
CA LEU A 411 9.13 -16.97 -28.25
C LEU A 411 10.13 -16.23 -29.15
N LYS A 412 11.34 -15.94 -28.64
CA LYS A 412 12.40 -15.27 -29.40
C LYS A 412 12.87 -16.10 -30.60
N SER A 413 12.98 -17.43 -30.47
CA SER A 413 13.46 -18.29 -31.56
C SER A 413 12.55 -18.25 -32.79
N GLU A 414 11.26 -17.96 -32.58
CA GLU A 414 10.24 -17.82 -33.62
C GLU A 414 9.88 -16.37 -33.95
N ARG A 415 10.60 -15.39 -33.36
CA ARG A 415 10.35 -13.94 -33.52
C ARG A 415 8.94 -13.50 -33.10
N LEU A 416 8.42 -14.14 -32.07
CA LEU A 416 7.04 -13.96 -31.62
C LEU A 416 6.87 -12.83 -30.58
N ILE A 417 7.91 -12.45 -29.85
CA ILE A 417 7.82 -11.46 -28.76
C ILE A 417 8.61 -10.17 -29.08
N ASP A 418 8.12 -9.03 -28.59
CA ASP A 418 8.80 -7.73 -28.69
C ASP A 418 9.08 -7.07 -27.34
N ILE A 419 8.26 -7.33 -26.32
CA ILE A 419 8.33 -6.67 -25.00
C ILE A 419 8.16 -7.71 -23.88
N VAL A 420 8.92 -7.55 -22.80
CA VAL A 420 8.76 -8.35 -21.58
C VAL A 420 8.06 -7.51 -20.51
N GLY A 421 6.87 -7.94 -20.10
CA GLY A 421 6.09 -7.37 -19.00
C GLY A 421 6.42 -8.05 -17.66
N LEU A 422 6.43 -7.24 -16.60
CA LEU A 422 6.54 -7.65 -15.19
C LEU A 422 5.50 -6.85 -14.40
N GLN A 423 4.54 -7.52 -13.75
CA GLN A 423 3.45 -6.84 -13.07
C GLN A 423 3.96 -5.91 -11.96
N GLY A 424 4.80 -6.43 -11.07
CA GLY A 424 5.40 -5.63 -9.99
C GLY A 424 4.47 -5.32 -8.83
N HIS A 425 3.39 -6.09 -8.65
CA HIS A 425 2.44 -5.92 -7.54
C HIS A 425 3.07 -6.01 -6.15
N ALA A 426 2.41 -5.40 -5.17
CA ALA A 426 2.85 -5.34 -3.77
C ALA A 426 3.17 -6.71 -3.16
N PHE A 427 2.41 -7.76 -3.52
CA PHE A 427 2.62 -9.11 -2.98
C PHE A 427 3.89 -9.79 -3.49
N SER A 428 4.49 -9.31 -4.59
CA SER A 428 5.79 -9.79 -5.05
C SER A 428 6.94 -9.15 -4.25
N GLN A 429 6.72 -7.98 -3.63
CA GLN A 429 7.75 -7.08 -3.09
C GLN A 429 8.25 -7.42 -1.67
N SER A 430 8.51 -8.70 -1.40
CA SER A 430 8.87 -9.20 -0.07
C SER A 430 10.34 -8.97 0.34
N GLU A 431 11.26 -8.80 -0.61
CA GLU A 431 12.69 -8.59 -0.31
C GLU A 431 12.92 -7.23 0.38
N ALA A 432 13.83 -7.20 1.36
CA ALA A 432 14.25 -5.98 2.05
C ALA A 432 15.31 -5.23 1.22
N PRO A 433 15.46 -3.89 1.38
CA PRO A 433 16.58 -3.17 0.78
C PRO A 433 17.92 -3.82 1.18
N PRO A 434 18.88 -3.99 0.24
CA PRO A 434 18.99 -3.30 -1.04
C PRO A 434 18.34 -3.97 -2.27
N MET A 435 17.39 -4.90 -2.12
CA MET A 435 16.67 -5.54 -3.24
C MET A 435 17.58 -6.14 -4.33
N THR A 436 18.64 -6.81 -3.89
CA THR A 436 19.68 -7.37 -4.77
C THR A 436 19.17 -8.45 -5.70
N THR A 437 18.20 -9.25 -5.25
CA THR A 437 17.64 -10.34 -6.06
C THR A 437 16.84 -9.76 -7.23
N TYR A 438 15.99 -8.77 -6.95
CA TYR A 438 15.25 -8.02 -7.96
C TYR A 438 16.15 -7.43 -9.03
N ARG A 439 17.18 -6.67 -8.62
CA ARG A 439 18.10 -6.04 -9.56
C ARG A 439 18.82 -7.08 -10.43
N SER A 440 19.34 -8.14 -9.81
CA SER A 440 20.02 -9.23 -10.53
C SER A 440 19.08 -9.91 -11.55
N ASN A 441 17.83 -10.15 -11.18
CA ASN A 441 16.86 -10.78 -12.08
C ASN A 441 16.43 -9.84 -13.22
N LEU A 442 16.26 -8.55 -12.96
CA LEU A 442 16.06 -7.54 -14.01
C LEU A 442 17.24 -7.50 -14.99
N ASP A 443 18.48 -7.52 -14.50
CA ASP A 443 19.68 -7.58 -15.34
C ASP A 443 19.68 -8.84 -16.23
N ARG A 444 19.31 -9.99 -15.67
CA ARG A 444 19.22 -11.27 -16.40
C ARG A 444 18.15 -11.25 -17.49
N ILE A 445 17.00 -10.64 -17.22
CA ILE A 445 15.93 -10.48 -18.22
C ILE A 445 16.38 -9.49 -19.30
N ALA A 446 16.96 -8.36 -18.92
CA ALA A 446 17.42 -7.33 -19.86
C ALA A 446 18.53 -7.84 -20.79
N ALA A 447 19.36 -8.78 -20.33
CA ALA A 447 20.37 -9.44 -21.16
C ALA A 447 19.77 -10.22 -22.36
N LEU A 448 18.46 -10.49 -22.39
CA LEU A 448 17.79 -11.06 -23.56
C LEU A 448 17.65 -10.06 -24.72
N GLY A 449 17.83 -8.76 -24.45
CA GLY A 449 17.81 -7.69 -25.45
C GLY A 449 16.41 -7.16 -25.81
N PHE A 450 15.40 -7.46 -24.99
CA PHE A 450 14.06 -6.90 -25.15
C PHE A 450 13.84 -5.74 -24.17
N PRO A 451 13.06 -4.71 -24.54
CA PRO A 451 12.57 -3.72 -23.59
C PRO A 451 11.73 -4.39 -22.51
N ILE A 452 11.97 -4.02 -21.26
CA ILE A 452 11.16 -4.41 -20.10
C ILE A 452 10.13 -3.31 -19.85
N GLN A 453 8.90 -3.66 -19.49
CA GLN A 453 7.92 -2.73 -18.95
C GLN A 453 7.38 -3.26 -17.63
N VAL A 454 7.30 -2.38 -16.63
CA VAL A 454 6.57 -2.70 -15.40
C VAL A 454 5.11 -2.35 -15.64
N THR A 455 4.23 -3.34 -15.55
CA THR A 455 2.89 -3.28 -16.14
C THR A 455 1.79 -2.98 -15.13
N GLU A 456 1.98 -3.30 -13.85
CA GLU A 456 0.91 -3.29 -12.84
C GLU A 456 1.43 -2.89 -11.45
N LEU A 457 2.33 -1.91 -11.36
CA LEU A 457 2.95 -1.53 -10.10
C LEU A 457 1.92 -0.98 -9.11
N ASP A 458 1.86 -1.59 -7.94
CA ASP A 458 1.20 -1.04 -6.76
C ASP A 458 2.02 -1.34 -5.49
N VAL A 459 1.76 -0.57 -4.44
CA VAL A 459 2.42 -0.71 -3.13
C VAL A 459 1.37 -0.59 -2.05
N ASP A 460 1.19 -1.66 -1.29
CA ASP A 460 0.26 -1.70 -0.16
C ASP A 460 0.72 -0.76 0.98
N GLY A 461 -0.24 -0.22 1.71
CA GLY A 461 0.00 0.60 2.89
C GLY A 461 -1.23 1.39 3.30
N THR A 462 -1.95 0.90 4.31
CA THR A 462 -3.03 1.66 4.97
C THR A 462 -2.49 2.82 5.81
N ASP A 463 -1.19 2.80 6.12
CA ASP A 463 -0.42 3.89 6.71
C ASP A 463 0.48 4.55 5.65
N ASP A 464 0.49 5.89 5.63
CA ASP A 464 1.25 6.67 4.64
C ASP A 464 2.76 6.48 4.73
N ALA A 465 3.31 6.30 5.92
CA ALA A 465 4.75 6.09 6.09
C ALA A 465 5.16 4.70 5.60
N VAL A 466 4.31 3.69 5.82
CA VAL A 466 4.50 2.33 5.29
C VAL A 466 4.47 2.33 3.75
N GLN A 467 3.43 2.94 3.16
CA GLN A 467 3.32 3.01 1.69
C GLN A 467 4.50 3.77 1.07
N LEU A 468 4.89 4.91 1.67
CA LEU A 468 6.02 5.70 1.20
C LEU A 468 7.34 4.91 1.30
N ALA A 469 7.56 4.17 2.39
CA ALA A 469 8.76 3.34 2.55
C ALA A 469 8.81 2.22 1.50
N GLY A 470 7.67 1.58 1.22
CA GLY A 470 7.54 0.60 0.14
C GLY A 470 7.83 1.20 -1.23
N MET A 471 7.29 2.39 -1.51
CA MET A 471 7.50 3.08 -2.78
C MET A 471 8.97 3.49 -2.98
N ARG A 472 9.62 4.03 -1.94
CA ARG A 472 11.07 4.35 -1.95
C ARG A 472 11.95 3.14 -2.17
N LYS A 473 11.48 1.96 -1.74
CA LYS A 473 12.19 0.70 -1.91
C LYS A 473 12.13 0.22 -3.35
N ILE A 474 10.93 0.19 -3.96
CA ILE A 474 10.71 -0.52 -5.22
C ILE A 474 10.77 0.37 -6.46
N PHE A 475 10.26 1.60 -6.40
CA PHE A 475 10.15 2.46 -7.58
C PHE A 475 11.50 2.77 -8.23
N PRO A 476 12.57 3.13 -7.49
CA PRO A 476 13.91 3.34 -8.05
C PRO A 476 14.48 2.12 -8.76
N ILE A 477 14.21 0.91 -8.24
CA ILE A 477 14.71 -0.34 -8.83
C ILE A 477 14.20 -0.50 -10.26
N TYR A 478 12.96 -0.10 -10.52
CA TYR A 478 12.37 -0.15 -11.85
C TYR A 478 12.69 1.07 -12.69
N TRP A 479 12.47 2.27 -12.15
CA TRP A 479 12.58 3.52 -12.90
C TRP A 479 13.99 3.74 -13.43
N ASP A 480 15.01 3.42 -12.63
CA ASP A 480 16.41 3.68 -13.01
C ASP A 480 17.03 2.57 -13.85
N HIS A 481 16.42 1.37 -13.88
CA HIS A 481 17.01 0.24 -14.59
C HIS A 481 17.04 0.50 -16.11
N PRO A 482 18.21 0.39 -16.78
CA PRO A 482 18.35 0.79 -18.18
C PRO A 482 17.53 -0.08 -19.16
N GLY A 483 17.24 -1.33 -18.78
CA GLY A 483 16.37 -2.21 -19.56
C GLY A 483 14.87 -1.89 -19.47
N VAL A 484 14.43 -1.10 -18.48
CA VAL A 484 13.02 -0.74 -18.29
C VAL A 484 12.68 0.48 -19.13
N THR A 485 11.63 0.40 -19.94
CA THR A 485 11.19 1.46 -20.87
C THR A 485 9.95 2.23 -20.41
N GLY A 486 9.32 1.78 -19.33
CA GLY A 486 8.22 2.48 -18.69
C GLY A 486 7.65 1.70 -17.52
N VAL A 487 6.89 2.42 -16.68
CA VAL A 487 6.19 1.89 -15.51
C VAL A 487 4.72 2.25 -15.62
N THR A 488 3.82 1.32 -15.35
CA THR A 488 2.38 1.53 -15.27
C THR A 488 1.94 1.23 -13.84
N LEU A 489 1.26 2.18 -13.20
CA LEU A 489 0.63 1.96 -11.90
C LEU A 489 -0.70 1.21 -12.06
N TRP A 490 -1.02 0.22 -11.22
CA TRP A 490 -2.29 -0.52 -11.37
C TRP A 490 -3.47 0.15 -10.69
N GLY A 491 -3.68 1.40 -11.08
CA GLY A 491 -4.65 2.32 -10.47
C GLY A 491 -3.99 3.22 -9.44
N TYR A 492 -4.73 4.25 -9.03
CA TYR A 492 -4.20 5.26 -8.10
C TYR A 492 -5.26 5.90 -7.22
N LYS A 493 -6.55 5.72 -7.51
CA LYS A 493 -7.64 6.42 -6.84
C LYS A 493 -8.27 5.57 -5.73
N GLN A 494 -8.48 6.18 -4.57
CA GLN A 494 -9.19 5.59 -3.44
C GLN A 494 -10.59 5.11 -3.85
N ASN A 495 -11.05 4.00 -3.28
CA ASN A 495 -12.34 3.35 -3.56
C ASN A 495 -12.54 2.88 -5.02
N SER A 496 -11.54 3.01 -5.88
CA SER A 496 -11.54 2.50 -7.26
C SER A 496 -10.33 1.60 -7.55
N HIS A 497 -9.38 1.50 -6.62
CA HIS A 497 -8.22 0.63 -6.73
C HIS A 497 -8.58 -0.82 -6.39
N TRP A 498 -8.12 -1.80 -7.18
CA TRP A 498 -8.39 -3.22 -6.92
C TRP A 498 -7.91 -3.69 -5.54
N ARG A 499 -6.75 -3.19 -5.10
CA ARG A 499 -6.20 -3.32 -3.74
C ARG A 499 -6.59 -2.21 -2.75
N ASN A 500 -7.82 -1.72 -2.82
CA ASN A 500 -8.27 -0.61 -1.95
C ASN A 500 -8.16 -0.97 -0.47
N ALA A 501 -8.53 -2.20 -0.10
CA ALA A 501 -8.50 -2.68 1.29
C ALA A 501 -7.08 -2.74 1.87
N GLN A 502 -6.07 -2.92 1.03
CA GLN A 502 -4.65 -2.93 1.41
C GLN A 502 -4.04 -1.52 1.40
N GLY A 503 -4.82 -0.49 1.04
CA GLY A 503 -4.35 0.89 1.00
C GLY A 503 -3.38 1.18 -0.14
N ALA A 504 -3.50 0.51 -1.29
CA ALA A 504 -2.56 0.70 -2.40
C ALA A 504 -2.80 1.98 -3.23
N TRP A 505 -3.96 2.62 -3.08
CA TRP A 505 -4.29 3.88 -3.74
C TRP A 505 -3.34 5.01 -3.31
N LEU A 506 -3.14 5.98 -4.21
CA LEU A 506 -2.17 7.06 -4.11
C LEU A 506 -2.83 8.44 -4.00
N VAL A 507 -4.12 8.53 -4.34
CA VAL A 507 -4.91 9.75 -4.39
C VAL A 507 -6.27 9.53 -3.74
N TRP A 508 -6.67 10.49 -2.91
CA TRP A 508 -7.96 10.50 -2.21
C TRP A 508 -9.14 10.70 -3.18
N SER A 509 -10.26 10.05 -2.90
CA SER A 509 -11.50 10.19 -3.68
C SER A 509 -12.69 10.68 -2.83
N GLN A 510 -12.49 10.85 -1.52
CA GLN A 510 -13.55 11.23 -0.60
C GLN A 510 -13.92 12.70 -0.77
N ALA A 511 -15.21 13.01 -0.56
CA ALA A 511 -15.74 14.37 -0.56
C ALA A 511 -14.95 15.31 0.35
N GLY A 512 -14.46 16.43 -0.21
CA GLY A 512 -13.62 17.42 0.47
C GLY A 512 -12.12 17.15 0.39
N SER A 513 -11.71 15.97 -0.09
CA SER A 513 -10.33 15.53 -0.24
C SER A 513 -10.00 15.03 -1.64
N GLU A 514 -10.92 15.17 -2.60
CA GLU A 514 -10.77 14.60 -3.94
C GLU A 514 -9.48 15.08 -4.60
N GLY A 515 -8.71 14.14 -5.10
CA GLY A 515 -7.47 14.43 -5.82
C GLY A 515 -6.28 14.78 -4.93
N ALA A 516 -6.45 14.89 -3.62
CA ALA A 516 -5.33 15.03 -2.67
C ALA A 516 -4.36 13.86 -2.81
N GLN A 517 -3.07 14.17 -2.85
CA GLN A 517 -1.99 13.21 -3.07
C GLN A 517 -1.48 12.67 -1.74
N ARG A 518 -1.35 11.34 -1.65
CA ARG A 518 -0.63 10.71 -0.54
C ARG A 518 0.88 10.97 -0.66
N PRO A 519 1.65 10.83 0.43
CA PRO A 519 3.10 10.99 0.40
C PRO A 519 3.81 10.11 -0.65
N ALA A 520 3.33 8.90 -0.92
CA ALA A 520 3.89 8.04 -1.96
C ALA A 520 3.69 8.61 -3.38
N MET A 521 2.55 9.25 -3.66
CA MET A 521 2.30 9.93 -4.94
C MET A 521 3.23 11.15 -5.10
N ASN A 522 3.34 11.96 -4.05
CA ASN A 522 4.26 13.10 -4.02
C ASN A 522 5.70 12.66 -4.26
N TYR A 523 6.09 11.52 -3.68
CA TYR A 523 7.41 10.94 -3.90
C TYR A 523 7.62 10.54 -5.36
N ILE A 524 6.66 9.85 -6.02
CA ILE A 524 6.78 9.50 -7.45
C ILE A 524 6.92 10.76 -8.30
N ILE A 525 6.04 11.76 -8.09
CA ILE A 525 6.06 13.02 -8.83
C ILE A 525 7.44 13.66 -8.74
N LYS A 526 7.93 13.83 -7.51
CA LYS A 526 9.22 14.46 -7.27
C LYS A 526 10.36 13.61 -7.83
N TYR A 527 10.36 12.30 -7.59
CA TYR A 527 11.41 11.40 -8.07
C TYR A 527 11.55 11.42 -9.60
N VAL A 528 10.43 11.43 -10.33
CA VAL A 528 10.45 11.44 -11.80
C VAL A 528 10.82 12.80 -12.37
N GLN A 529 10.44 13.89 -11.69
CA GLN A 529 10.70 15.26 -12.16
C GLN A 529 12.02 15.84 -11.65
N ASN A 530 12.68 15.17 -10.72
CA ASN A 530 13.89 15.64 -10.06
C ASN A 530 15.08 15.72 -11.01
N VAL A 531 15.89 16.77 -10.81
CA VAL A 531 17.16 16.97 -11.48
C VAL A 531 18.28 16.48 -10.58
N LEU A 532 19.10 15.55 -11.09
CA LEU A 532 20.22 14.97 -10.35
C LEU A 532 21.09 16.05 -9.65
N PRO A 533 21.40 15.88 -8.35
CA PRO A 533 22.27 16.80 -7.66
C PRO A 533 23.69 16.70 -8.23
N GLN A 534 24.48 17.75 -8.04
CA GLN A 534 25.85 17.85 -8.52
C GLN A 534 26.79 18.16 -7.36
N VAL A 535 27.91 17.47 -7.28
CA VAL A 535 29.03 17.93 -6.46
C VAL A 535 29.76 19.02 -7.24
N SER A 536 30.00 20.18 -6.62
CA SER A 536 30.59 21.33 -7.31
C SER A 536 31.94 20.97 -7.93
N LEU A 537 32.15 21.39 -9.18
CA LEU A 537 33.33 21.02 -9.96
C LEU A 537 34.61 21.65 -9.38
N HIS A 538 35.74 20.97 -9.60
CA HIS A 538 37.09 21.48 -9.33
C HIS A 538 37.38 21.90 -7.87
N GLN A 539 36.68 21.31 -6.90
CA GLN A 539 36.94 21.59 -5.48
C GLN A 539 38.32 21.10 -5.04
N GLN A 540 39.03 21.98 -4.34
CA GLN A 540 40.36 21.74 -3.80
C GLN A 540 40.44 22.19 -2.34
N PHE A 541 41.00 21.33 -1.49
CA PHE A 541 41.22 21.60 -0.07
C PHE A 541 42.70 21.44 0.29
N ARG A 542 43.13 22.11 1.36
CA ARG A 542 44.50 22.02 1.88
C ARG A 542 44.47 21.42 3.28
N LEU A 543 45.41 20.53 3.58
CA LEU A 543 45.52 19.95 4.92
C LEU A 543 45.91 21.02 5.94
N GLY A 544 45.02 21.28 6.90
CA GLY A 544 45.32 22.14 8.06
C GLY A 544 45.99 21.38 9.22
N GLY A 545 45.67 20.08 9.33
CA GLY A 545 46.23 19.13 10.28
C GLY A 545 46.27 17.72 9.68
N THR A 546 47.04 16.82 10.28
CA THR A 546 47.26 15.45 9.77
C THR A 546 46.88 14.37 10.79
N ALA A 547 46.30 14.72 11.93
CA ALA A 547 45.81 13.76 12.92
C ALA A 547 44.44 13.22 12.52
N ASN A 548 44.08 12.01 13.00
CA ASN A 548 42.77 11.44 12.74
C ASN A 548 41.66 12.36 13.28
N GLY A 549 40.66 12.63 12.44
CA GLY A 549 39.55 13.52 12.75
C GLY A 549 39.80 14.99 12.42
N ASP A 550 41.04 15.39 12.08
CA ASP A 550 41.32 16.76 11.65
C ASP A 550 40.50 17.09 10.39
N ALA A 551 39.76 18.20 10.46
CA ALA A 551 38.94 18.67 9.36
C ALA A 551 39.81 19.18 8.20
N VAL A 552 39.49 18.74 6.99
CA VAL A 552 40.15 19.12 5.74
C VAL A 552 39.37 20.25 5.05
N GLY A 553 38.04 20.18 5.09
CA GLY A 553 37.13 21.16 4.50
C GLY A 553 35.74 20.57 4.27
N THR A 554 34.79 21.38 3.79
CA THR A 554 33.43 20.91 3.49
C THR A 554 33.22 20.85 1.99
N VAL A 555 32.88 19.66 1.48
CA VAL A 555 32.52 19.49 0.07
C VAL A 555 31.16 20.14 -0.17
N LEU A 556 31.10 20.97 -1.21
CA LEU A 556 29.89 21.66 -1.62
C LEU A 556 29.25 20.97 -2.82
N GLY A 557 27.93 21.11 -2.91
CA GLY A 557 27.13 20.63 -4.02
C GLY A 557 26.04 21.63 -4.34
N THR A 558 25.43 21.44 -5.50
CA THR A 558 24.32 22.24 -6.00
C THR A 558 23.21 21.32 -6.46
N ASP A 559 21.98 21.77 -6.22
CA ASP A 559 20.77 21.17 -6.77
C ASP A 559 19.91 22.31 -7.32
N THR A 560 19.32 22.10 -8.49
CA THR A 560 18.39 23.07 -9.08
C THR A 560 16.98 22.92 -8.55
N ASP A 561 16.68 21.79 -7.89
CA ASP A 561 15.37 21.53 -7.33
C ASP A 561 15.16 22.32 -6.04
N ALA A 562 14.07 23.09 -6.02
CA ALA A 562 13.78 23.97 -4.90
C ALA A 562 13.44 23.18 -3.62
N GLY A 563 14.14 23.49 -2.54
CA GLY A 563 13.85 22.96 -1.20
C GLY A 563 14.49 21.60 -0.88
N ASP A 564 15.30 21.04 -1.78
CA ASP A 564 16.08 19.85 -1.48
C ASP A 564 17.29 20.14 -0.59
N VAL A 565 17.54 19.20 0.33
CA VAL A 565 18.65 19.26 1.27
C VAL A 565 19.66 18.19 0.90
N LEU A 566 20.81 18.65 0.43
CA LEU A 566 21.92 17.77 0.08
C LEU A 566 22.47 17.05 1.32
N SER A 567 22.46 15.73 1.26
CA SER A 567 22.90 14.82 2.32
C SER A 567 23.39 13.50 1.70
N GLY A 568 23.61 12.47 2.52
CA GLY A 568 24.14 11.18 2.05
C GLY A 568 25.50 11.29 1.36
N TRP A 569 26.33 12.25 1.78
CA TRP A 569 27.67 12.46 1.24
C TRP A 569 28.52 11.20 1.42
N GLN A 570 29.21 10.78 0.36
CA GLN A 570 30.07 9.60 0.42
C GLN A 570 31.28 9.73 -0.49
N ILE A 571 32.39 9.14 -0.06
CA ILE A 571 33.56 8.91 -0.90
C ILE A 571 33.33 7.60 -1.69
N TYR A 572 33.39 7.69 -3.01
CA TYR A 572 33.19 6.56 -3.90
C TYR A 572 34.43 5.65 -3.89
N THR A 573 34.23 4.35 -3.60
CA THR A 573 35.30 3.34 -3.48
C THR A 573 35.23 2.24 -4.54
N GLY A 574 34.35 2.36 -5.54
CA GLY A 574 34.18 1.38 -6.62
C GLY A 574 35.24 1.44 -7.72
N ALA A 575 34.98 0.77 -8.85
CA ALA A 575 35.90 0.72 -9.98
C ALA A 575 36.24 2.13 -10.50
N GLY A 576 37.53 2.46 -10.58
CA GLY A 576 38.01 3.81 -10.93
C GLY A 576 38.29 4.73 -9.72
N SER A 577 38.04 4.26 -8.49
CA SER A 577 38.53 4.90 -7.26
C SER A 577 40.06 4.85 -7.16
N THR A 578 40.64 5.87 -6.54
CA THR A 578 42.06 5.94 -6.20
C THR A 578 42.34 5.24 -4.87
N SER A 579 43.55 4.72 -4.68
CA SER A 579 43.99 4.11 -3.41
C SER A 579 43.96 5.07 -2.21
N THR A 580 43.76 6.37 -2.45
CA THR A 580 43.74 7.42 -1.44
C THR A 580 42.36 7.62 -0.80
N ALA A 581 41.32 6.91 -1.26
CA ALA A 581 39.98 7.01 -0.71
C ALA A 581 39.90 6.61 0.78
N SER A 582 40.76 5.70 1.25
CA SER A 582 40.82 5.28 2.65
C SER A 582 41.53 6.27 3.58
N LEU A 583 42.25 7.26 3.03
CA LEU A 583 42.97 8.27 3.82
C LEU A 583 42.03 9.31 4.43
N PHE A 584 40.83 9.46 3.87
CA PHE A 584 39.86 10.48 4.24
C PHE A 584 38.50 9.86 4.54
N SER A 585 37.75 10.49 5.42
CA SER A 585 36.33 10.23 5.67
C SER A 585 35.53 11.47 5.31
N ILE A 586 34.23 11.27 5.04
CA ILE A 586 33.29 12.38 4.83
C ILE A 586 32.09 12.17 5.74
N ASP A 587 31.65 13.23 6.41
CA ASP A 587 30.41 13.22 7.17
C ASP A 587 29.21 13.16 6.21
N PRO A 588 28.34 12.15 6.33
CA PRO A 588 27.27 11.92 5.36
C PRO A 588 26.17 12.98 5.41
N VAL A 589 26.05 13.76 6.48
CA VAL A 589 25.01 14.79 6.62
C VAL A 589 25.53 16.14 6.14
N THR A 590 26.76 16.49 6.50
CA THR A 590 27.31 17.84 6.33
C THR A 590 28.29 17.98 5.18
N GLY A 591 28.84 16.87 4.67
CA GLY A 591 29.87 16.89 3.63
C GLY A 591 31.26 17.29 4.12
N VAL A 592 31.47 17.38 5.45
CA VAL A 592 32.78 17.68 6.04
C VAL A 592 33.75 16.52 5.80
N LEU A 593 34.85 16.80 5.12
CA LEU A 593 35.98 15.90 4.94
C LEU A 593 36.92 15.98 6.15
N SER A 594 37.38 14.82 6.62
CA SER A 594 38.37 14.70 7.69
C SER A 594 39.43 13.65 7.35
N VAL A 595 40.59 13.73 8.00
CA VAL A 595 41.62 12.68 7.93
C VAL A 595 41.10 11.43 8.65
N ALA A 596 41.09 10.29 7.95
CA ALA A 596 40.66 9.01 8.49
C ALA A 596 41.84 8.13 8.96
N ASP A 597 42.97 8.19 8.25
CA ASP A 597 44.17 7.43 8.59
C ASP A 597 45.43 8.30 8.47
N ALA A 598 45.80 8.91 9.60
CA ALA A 598 46.97 9.76 9.77
C ALA A 598 48.28 9.01 9.54
N ALA A 599 48.35 7.72 9.88
CA ALA A 599 49.56 6.93 9.74
C ALA A 599 49.84 6.63 8.26
N ALA A 600 48.81 6.16 7.54
CA ALA A 600 48.89 5.97 6.09
C ALA A 600 49.10 7.30 5.36
N LEU A 601 48.41 8.37 5.80
CA LEU A 601 48.57 9.70 5.24
C LEU A 601 50.00 10.20 5.39
N ALA A 602 50.65 10.00 6.54
CA ALA A 602 52.04 10.39 6.79
C ALA A 602 53.05 9.57 5.96
N ALA A 603 52.77 8.28 5.76
CA ALA A 603 53.61 7.37 4.98
C ALA A 603 53.55 7.63 3.46
N ASP A 604 52.48 8.23 2.95
CA ASP A 604 52.33 8.58 1.54
C ASP A 604 53.09 9.88 1.21
N PRO A 605 54.09 9.91 0.30
CA PRO A 605 54.85 11.11 -0.03
C PRO A 605 54.12 12.06 -1.00
N SER A 606 52.92 11.72 -1.47
CA SER A 606 52.19 12.48 -2.49
C SER A 606 51.90 13.92 -2.04
N ALA A 607 52.13 14.87 -2.95
CA ALA A 607 51.81 16.29 -2.73
C ALA A 607 50.30 16.58 -2.88
N SER A 608 49.57 15.70 -3.56
CA SER A 608 48.13 15.81 -3.78
C SER A 608 47.45 14.46 -3.77
N PHE A 609 46.28 14.39 -3.15
CA PHE A 609 45.38 13.25 -3.11
C PHE A 609 44.11 13.58 -3.89
N LYS A 610 43.57 12.60 -4.62
CA LYS A 610 42.34 12.77 -5.39
C LYS A 610 41.33 11.78 -4.88
N ILE A 611 40.15 12.23 -4.49
CA ILE A 611 39.03 11.37 -4.11
C ILE A 611 37.85 11.69 -5.02
N HIS A 612 36.91 10.76 -5.17
CA HIS A 612 35.64 11.01 -5.85
C HIS A 612 34.54 11.03 -4.80
N VAL A 613 33.74 12.09 -4.79
CA VAL A 613 32.66 12.30 -3.83
C VAL A 613 31.33 12.35 -4.57
N SER A 614 30.29 11.77 -4.00
CA SER A 614 28.91 11.91 -4.48
C SER A 614 28.00 12.39 -3.35
N VAL A 615 26.89 13.00 -3.72
CA VAL A 615 25.88 13.54 -2.81
C VAL A 615 24.49 13.08 -3.23
N SER A 616 23.57 13.02 -2.28
CA SER A 616 22.16 12.68 -2.47
C SER A 616 21.29 13.89 -2.10
N ASP A 617 20.20 14.08 -2.80
CA ASP A 617 19.15 15.05 -2.45
C ASP A 617 17.99 14.41 -1.64
N GLY A 618 18.01 13.08 -1.54
CA GLY A 618 16.98 12.26 -0.88
C GLY A 618 16.10 11.47 -1.85
N TYR A 619 16.22 11.74 -3.15
CA TYR A 619 15.58 11.05 -4.27
C TYR A 619 16.65 10.37 -5.13
N HIS A 620 17.61 11.15 -5.61
CA HIS A 620 18.68 10.69 -6.48
C HIS A 620 20.06 10.93 -5.89
N ARG A 621 21.06 10.29 -6.51
CA ARG A 621 22.47 10.44 -6.16
C ARG A 621 23.26 10.96 -7.35
N SER A 622 24.11 11.95 -7.10
CA SER A 622 24.99 12.53 -8.10
C SER A 622 25.97 11.49 -8.65
N ALA A 623 26.42 11.71 -9.89
CA ALA A 623 27.65 11.07 -10.34
C ALA A 623 28.82 11.43 -9.39
N PRO A 624 29.76 10.51 -9.12
CA PRO A 624 30.95 10.84 -8.34
C PRO A 624 31.82 11.88 -9.02
N GLN A 625 32.13 12.97 -8.32
CA GLN A 625 32.96 14.06 -8.82
C GLN A 625 34.29 14.11 -8.09
N ARG A 626 35.35 14.45 -8.83
CA ARG A 626 36.70 14.55 -8.27
C ARG A 626 36.84 15.76 -7.34
N VAL A 627 37.34 15.50 -6.14
CA VAL A 627 37.82 16.49 -5.17
C VAL A 627 39.32 16.28 -4.95
N THR A 628 40.09 17.37 -4.92
CA THR A 628 41.55 17.33 -4.74
C THR A 628 41.93 17.83 -3.35
N ILE A 629 42.80 17.12 -2.65
CA ILE A 629 43.33 17.52 -1.35
C ILE A 629 44.84 17.68 -1.50
N VAL A 630 45.39 18.84 -1.13
CA VAL A 630 46.83 19.12 -1.22
C VAL A 630 47.46 19.25 0.17
N ARG A 631 48.72 18.84 0.27
CA ARG A 631 49.53 19.03 1.48
C ARG A 631 49.90 20.50 1.72
#